data_AF-A0A952N6J0-F1
#
_entry.id   AF-A0A952N6J0-F1
#
_cell.length_a   1.000
_cell.length_b   1.000
_cell.length_c   1.000
_cell.angle_alpha   90.00
_cell.angle_beta   90.00
_cell.angle_gamma   90.00
#
_symmetry.space_group_name_H-M   'P 1'
#
loop_
_entity.id
_entity.type
_entity.pdbx_description
1 polymer ?
#
loop_
_entity_poly.entity_id
_entity_poly.type
_entity_poly.pdbx_seq_one_letter_code
_entity_poly.pdbx_strand_id
1 'polypeptide(L)' 'MAAEKSNLFSAGAIAKELGVSGAVVSKAIKALELQPEMKKGACSYYSKEAVAKVKKSIQK' A
#
# COMPACT_ATOMS: atom_id res chain seq x y z
N MET A 1 -18.01 15.84 10.73
CA MET A 1 -16.97 15.76 9.69
C MET A 1 -15.74 15.12 10.32
N ALA A 2 -15.39 13.90 9.89
CA ALA A 2 -14.05 13.29 9.94
C ALA A 2 -14.28 11.77 9.80
N ALA A 3 -14.26 11.30 8.56
CA ALA A 3 -14.27 9.88 8.27
C ALA A 3 -12.93 9.27 8.72
N GLU A 4 -12.79 8.95 10.00
CA GLU A 4 -11.65 8.22 10.59
C GLU A 4 -11.67 6.72 10.24
N LYS A 5 -12.00 6.41 8.98
CA LYS A 5 -11.69 5.09 8.44
C LYS A 5 -10.21 5.13 8.05
N SER A 6 -9.34 5.10 9.05
CA SER A 6 -7.90 4.84 8.96
C SER A 6 -7.70 3.48 8.29
N ASN A 7 -7.89 3.46 6.97
CA ASN A 7 -7.63 2.32 6.11
C ASN A 7 -6.12 2.27 5.88
N LEU A 8 -5.37 2.14 6.96
CA LEU A 8 -3.97 1.81 6.96
C LEU A 8 -3.88 0.34 6.57
N PHE A 9 -3.65 0.09 5.29
CA PHE A 9 -3.46 -1.24 4.76
C PHE A 9 -2.02 -1.65 4.93
N SER A 10 -1.78 -2.78 5.57
CA SER A 10 -0.45 -3.40 5.59
C SER A 10 -0.06 -3.86 4.19
N ALA A 11 1.24 -3.95 3.88
CA ALA A 11 1.72 -4.43 2.57
C ALA A 11 1.04 -5.72 2.08
N GLY A 12 0.74 -6.66 3.00
CA GLY A 12 -0.01 -7.88 2.69
C GLY A 12 -1.50 -7.66 2.41
N ALA A 13 -2.16 -6.72 3.09
CA ALA A 13 -3.55 -6.35 2.80
C ALA A 13 -3.66 -5.68 1.43
N ILE A 14 -2.71 -4.81 1.08
CA ILE A 14 -2.61 -4.16 -0.23
C ILE A 14 -2.40 -5.22 -1.33
N ALA A 15 -1.48 -6.15 -1.11
CA ALA A 15 -1.24 -7.27 -2.02
C ALA A 15 -2.51 -8.09 -2.27
N LYS A 16 -3.26 -8.38 -1.19
CA LYS A 16 -4.50 -9.17 -1.26
C LYS A 16 -5.65 -8.41 -1.93
N GLU A 17 -5.79 -7.11 -1.67
CA GLU A 17 -6.84 -6.26 -2.26
C GLU A 17 -6.59 -6.00 -3.76
N LEU A 18 -5.32 -5.92 -4.15
CA LEU A 18 -4.90 -5.75 -5.54
C LEU A 18 -4.77 -7.08 -6.30
N GLY A 19 -4.83 -8.22 -5.59
CA GLY A 19 -4.63 -9.55 -6.18
C GLY A 19 -3.22 -9.77 -6.72
N VAL A 20 -2.22 -9.04 -6.21
CA VAL A 20 -0.81 -9.12 -6.66
C VAL A 20 0.07 -9.72 -5.57
N SER A 21 1.21 -10.28 -5.95
CA SER A 21 2.18 -10.79 -4.97
C SER A 21 2.78 -9.66 -4.13
N GLY A 22 3.08 -9.95 -2.86
CA GLY A 22 3.76 -8.99 -1.96
C GLY A 22 5.07 -8.46 -2.53
N ALA A 23 5.78 -9.25 -3.35
CA ALA A 23 6.96 -8.81 -4.10
C ALA A 23 6.65 -7.70 -5.13
N VAL A 24 5.51 -7.77 -5.83
CA VAL A 24 5.06 -6.74 -6.77
C VAL A 24 4.71 -5.46 -6.02
N VAL A 25 4.03 -5.59 -4.87
CA VAL A 25 3.71 -4.45 -4.00
C VAL A 25 4.97 -3.79 -3.48
N SER A 26 5.94 -4.54 -2.94
CA SER A 26 7.22 -3.97 -2.49
C SER A 26 8.03 -3.33 -3.62
N LYS A 27 8.03 -3.93 -4.84
CA LYS A 27 8.68 -3.33 -6.02
C LYS A 27 7.99 -2.04 -6.46
N ALA A 28 6.66 -2.04 -6.56
CA ALA A 28 5.88 -0.86 -6.93
C ALA A 28 6.02 0.25 -5.88
N ILE A 29 5.96 -0.07 -4.59
CA ILE A 29 6.18 0.88 -3.50
C ILE A 29 7.57 1.49 -3.56
N LYS A 30 8.62 0.70 -3.81
CA LYS A 30 9.98 1.22 -4.02
C LYS A 30 10.08 2.08 -5.28
N ALA A 31 9.49 1.64 -6.39
CA ALA A 31 9.53 2.35 -7.66
C ALA A 31 8.76 3.68 -7.63
N LEU A 32 7.70 3.74 -6.82
CA LEU A 32 6.86 4.93 -6.61
C LEU A 32 7.33 5.78 -5.41
N GLU A 33 8.42 5.37 -4.75
CA GLU A 33 8.95 5.99 -3.53
C GLU A 33 7.85 6.24 -2.47
N LEU A 34 6.92 5.29 -2.36
CA LEU A 34 5.80 5.39 -1.44
C LEU A 34 6.27 5.19 -0.01
N GLN A 35 6.21 6.27 0.78
CA GLN A 35 6.49 6.20 2.20
C GLN A 35 5.33 5.51 2.94
N PRO A 36 5.63 4.54 3.81
CA PRO A 36 4.62 3.99 4.70
C PRO A 36 4.23 5.05 5.74
N GLU A 37 2.95 5.35 5.81
CA GLU A 37 2.42 6.32 6.78
C GLU A 37 2.55 5.81 8.21
N MET A 38 2.58 4.49 8.40
CA MET A 38 2.83 3.92 9.72
C MET A 38 3.69 2.66 9.57
N LYS A 39 4.81 2.60 10.29
CA LYS A 39 5.68 1.42 10.29
C LYS A 39 5.59 0.77 11.66
N LYS A 40 5.01 -0.43 11.73
CA LYS A 40 4.88 -1.20 12.98
C LYS A 40 5.73 -2.46 12.85
N GLY A 41 6.95 -2.39 13.37
CA GLY A 41 7.94 -3.46 13.26
C GLY A 41 8.31 -3.77 11.80
N ALA A 42 8.20 -5.05 11.41
CA ALA A 42 8.46 -5.50 10.05
C ALA A 42 7.32 -5.19 9.04
N CYS A 43 6.15 -4.74 9.53
CA CYS A 43 5.01 -4.39 8.68
C CYS A 43 4.91 -2.88 8.47
N SER A 44 4.99 -2.49 7.21
CA SER A 44 4.67 -1.16 6.72
C SER A 44 3.17 -1.08 6.42
N TYR A 45 2.53 -0.06 6.97
CA TYR A 45 1.15 0.34 6.70
C TYR A 45 1.15 1.52 5.74
N TYR A 46 0.22 1.48 4.80
CA TYR A 46 0.05 2.48 3.78
C TYR A 46 -1.43 2.83 3.66
N SER A 47 -1.75 4.09 3.42
CA SER A 47 -3.14 4.50 3.20
C SER A 47 -3.63 4.20 1.80
N LYS A 48 -4.95 4.37 1.62
CA LYS A 48 -5.63 4.24 0.33
C LYS A 48 -4.96 4.99 -0.81
N GLU A 49 -4.32 6.13 -0.56
CA GLU A 49 -3.58 6.88 -1.58
C GLU A 49 -2.39 6.12 -2.14
N ALA A 50 -1.62 5.46 -1.26
CA ALA A 50 -0.52 4.59 -1.66
C ALA A 50 -1.05 3.36 -2.42
N VAL A 51 -2.15 2.76 -1.96
CA VAL A 51 -2.82 1.65 -2.66
C VAL A 51 -3.25 2.09 -4.06
N ALA A 52 -3.83 3.28 -4.21
CA ALA A 52 -4.25 3.82 -5.50
C ALA A 52 -3.06 4.08 -6.44
N LYS A 53 -1.93 4.59 -5.92
CA LYS A 53 -0.69 4.75 -6.70
C LYS A 53 -0.10 3.42 -7.14
N VAL A 54 -0.01 2.44 -6.24
CA VAL A 54 0.45 1.07 -6.57
C VAL A 54 -0.46 0.43 -7.61
N LYS A 55 -1.78 0.53 -7.43
CA LYS A 55 -2.78 0.02 -8.38
C LYS A 55 -2.59 0.63 -9.77
N LYS A 56 -2.44 1.96 -9.86
CA LYS A 56 -2.18 2.66 -11.12
C LYS A 56 -0.87 2.23 -11.78
N SER A 57 0.16 1.96 -10.98
CA SER A 57 1.45 1.53 -11.50
C SER A 57 1.49 0.08 -11.98
N ILE A 58 0.66 -0.80 -11.41
CA ILE A 58 0.57 -2.21 -11.83
C ILE A 58 -0.41 -2.40 -13.00
N GLN A 59 -1.41 -1.53 -13.13
CA GLN A 59 -2.42 -1.60 -14.18
C GLN A 59 -1.94 -1.00 -15.53
N LYS A 60 -0.62 -0.80 -15.70
CA LYS A 60 -0.01 -0.32 -16.94
C LYS A 60 0.90 -1.39 -17.51
#